data_AF-A0A090Q9X5-F1
#
_entry.id   AF-A0A090Q9X5-F1
#
_cell.length_a   1.000
_cell.length_b   1.000
_cell.length_c   1.000
_cell.angle_alpha   90.00
_cell.angle_beta   90.00
_cell.angle_gamma   90.00
#
_symmetry.space_group_name_H-M   'P 1'
#
loop_
_entity.id
_entity.type
_entity.pdbx_description
1 polymer ?
#
loop_
_entity_poly.entity_id
_entity_poly.type
_entity_poly.pdbx_seq_one_letter_code
_entity_poly.pdbx_strand_id
1 'polypeptide(L)'
;MQLYNKLSAEERRELIRAAGKERLTISFYQYHQIGNPQLFRDHLFLHWHPMDVLGRIYVAHEGINAQLSVPGDRFEEFKSFVDSIDF
;
A
#
# COMPACT_ATOMS: atom_id res chain seq x y z
N MET A 1 -6.68 13.12 9.51
CA MET A 1 -5.46 12.90 8.70
C MET A 1 -5.85 12.92 7.23
N GLN A 2 -5.06 13.50 6.33
CA GLN A 2 -5.34 13.45 4.89
C GLN A 2 -4.91 12.07 4.35
N LEU A 3 -5.84 11.32 3.74
CA LEU A 3 -5.63 9.96 3.23
C LEU A 3 -5.42 9.95 1.71
N TYR A 4 -4.57 10.85 1.23
CA TYR A 4 -4.24 11.01 -0.19
C TYR A 4 -2.80 11.51 -0.41
N ASN A 5 -2.28 11.31 -1.62
CA ASN A 5 -0.92 11.71 -1.99
C ASN A 5 -0.78 13.24 -2.05
N LYS A 6 0.24 13.77 -1.37
CA LYS A 6 0.54 15.22 -1.35
C LYS A 6 1.62 15.64 -2.33
N LEU A 7 2.55 14.74 -2.61
CA LEU A 7 3.69 15.00 -3.48
C LEU A 7 3.34 14.61 -4.91
N SER A 8 3.87 15.38 -5.85
CA SER A 8 3.91 14.99 -7.25
C SER A 8 4.71 13.70 -7.43
N ALA A 9 4.52 13.07 -8.59
CA ALA A 9 5.30 11.89 -8.94
C ALA A 9 6.81 12.19 -9.05
N GLU A 10 7.18 13.42 -9.40
CA GLU A 10 8.57 13.84 -9.57
C GLU A 10 9.29 14.04 -8.23
N GLU A 11 8.71 14.85 -7.34
CA GLU A 11 9.23 15.05 -5.98
C GLU A 11 9.39 13.70 -5.26
N ARG A 12 8.43 12.79 -5.45
CA ARG A 12 8.50 11.45 -4.85
C ARG A 12 9.63 10.61 -5.43
N ARG A 13 9.90 10.68 -6.74
CA ARG A 13 11.05 9.97 -7.36
C ARG A 13 12.38 10.48 -6.82
N GLU A 14 12.51 11.77 -6.61
CA GLU A 14 13.72 12.37 -6.05
C GLU A 14 13.96 11.90 -4.61
N LEU A 15 12.94 11.93 -3.77
CA LEU A 15 13.04 11.44 -2.39
C LEU A 15 13.40 9.95 -2.32
N ILE A 16 12.81 9.12 -3.18
CA ILE A 16 13.14 7.68 -3.24
C ILE A 16 14.62 7.50 -3.63
N ARG A 17 15.10 8.22 -4.65
CA ARG A 17 16.50 8.15 -5.07
C ARG A 17 17.45 8.62 -3.97
N ALA A 18 17.11 9.71 -3.27
CA ALA A 18 17.90 10.25 -2.17
C ALA A 18 17.95 9.30 -0.96
N ALA A 19 16.85 8.60 -0.67
CA ALA A 19 16.79 7.62 0.41
C ALA A 19 17.64 6.37 0.13
N GLY A 20 17.91 6.05 -1.15
CA GLY A 20 18.83 4.98 -1.55
C GLY A 20 18.42 3.56 -1.13
N LYS A 21 17.18 3.36 -0.70
CA LYS A 21 16.68 2.06 -0.25
C LYS A 21 16.33 1.15 -1.42
N GLU A 22 16.69 -0.12 -1.33
CA GLU A 22 16.13 -1.16 -2.22
C GLU A 22 14.63 -1.30 -1.97
N ARG A 23 13.87 -1.47 -3.05
CA ARG A 23 12.41 -1.59 -3.00
C ARG A 23 11.95 -2.74 -3.87
N LEU A 24 10.94 -3.46 -3.38
CA LEU A 24 10.28 -4.54 -4.08
C LEU A 24 9.02 -4.02 -4.78
N THR A 25 8.83 -4.42 -6.03
CA THR A 25 7.58 -4.20 -6.76
C THR A 25 6.65 -5.37 -6.50
N ILE A 26 5.51 -5.11 -5.87
CA ILE A 26 4.51 -6.12 -5.52
C ILE A 26 3.24 -5.83 -6.31
N SER A 27 2.61 -6.87 -6.86
CA SER A 27 1.30 -6.78 -7.47
C SER A 27 0.46 -7.97 -7.04
N PHE A 28 -0.77 -7.70 -6.59
CA PHE A 28 -1.69 -8.76 -6.18
C PHE A 28 -3.14 -8.35 -6.40
N TYR A 29 -4.01 -9.36 -6.42
CA TYR A 29 -5.45 -9.18 -6.40
C TYR A 29 -6.09 -10.27 -5.54
N GLN A 30 -7.26 -9.98 -4.97
CA GLN A 30 -8.06 -10.95 -4.24
C GLN A 30 -9.53 -10.61 -4.40
N TYR A 31 -10.33 -11.60 -4.80
CA TYR A 31 -11.79 -11.49 -4.78
C TYR A 31 -12.31 -11.83 -3.38
N HIS A 32 -13.14 -10.94 -2.83
CA HIS A 32 -13.81 -11.13 -1.54
C HIS A 32 -14.96 -10.13 -1.40
N GLN A 33 -16.03 -10.49 -0.68
CA GLN A 33 -17.15 -9.59 -0.43
C GLN A 33 -16.80 -8.54 0.64
N ILE A 34 -16.18 -7.44 0.22
CA ILE A 34 -15.79 -6.35 1.12
C ILE A 34 -17.05 -5.53 1.48
N GLY A 35 -17.47 -5.60 2.74
CA GLY A 35 -18.66 -4.90 3.22
C GLY A 35 -18.56 -3.37 3.09
N ASN A 36 -17.43 -2.78 3.52
CA ASN A 36 -17.19 -1.33 3.41
C ASN A 36 -15.82 -1.05 2.74
N PRO A 37 -15.80 -0.87 1.40
CA PRO A 37 -14.57 -0.61 0.65
C PRO A 37 -13.79 0.60 1.12
N GLN A 38 -14.47 1.69 1.53
CA GLN A 38 -13.81 2.91 1.99
C GLN A 38 -13.08 2.67 3.31
N LEU A 39 -13.76 2.04 4.28
CA LEU A 39 -13.16 1.71 5.56
C LEU A 39 -11.95 0.78 5.39
N PHE A 40 -12.07 -0.24 4.55
CA PHE A 40 -10.97 -1.17 4.28
C PHE A 40 -9.78 -0.44 3.64
N ARG A 41 -10.03 0.38 2.61
CA ARG A 41 -9.00 1.20 1.96
C ARG A 41 -8.31 2.15 2.95
N ASP A 42 -9.06 2.79 3.84
CA ASP A 42 -8.51 3.73 4.83
C ASP A 42 -7.68 2.99 5.90
N HIS A 43 -8.12 1.78 6.30
CA HIS A 43 -7.36 0.89 7.18
C HIS A 43 -6.01 0.49 6.57
N LEU A 44 -6.00 0.06 5.30
CA LEU A 44 -4.76 -0.24 4.57
C LEU A 44 -3.85 0.98 4.51
N PHE A 45 -4.38 2.15 4.15
CA PHE A 45 -3.59 3.38 4.06
C PHE A 45 -2.90 3.73 5.39
N LEU A 46 -3.63 3.66 6.50
CA LEU A 46 -3.13 3.99 7.83
C LEU A 46 -1.95 3.10 8.26
N HIS A 47 -1.99 1.81 7.93
CA HIS A 47 -0.93 0.86 8.28
C HIS A 47 0.25 0.89 7.31
N TRP A 48 -0.02 1.08 6.02
CA TRP A 48 1.02 1.07 4.99
C TRP A 48 1.81 2.37 4.91
N HIS A 49 1.21 3.50 5.30
CA HIS A 49 1.89 4.79 5.33
C HIS A 49 3.16 4.81 6.21
N PRO A 50 3.13 4.38 7.48
CA PRO A 50 4.33 4.32 8.32
C PRO A 50 5.35 3.27 7.86
N MET A 51 4.94 2.28 7.06
CA MET A 51 5.82 1.31 6.39
C MET A 51 6.51 1.87 5.14
N ASP A 52 6.25 3.12 4.78
CA ASP A 52 6.71 3.75 3.53
C ASP A 52 6.33 2.94 2.29
N VAL A 53 5.17 2.28 2.31
CA VAL A 53 4.60 1.62 1.13
C VAL A 53 4.05 2.69 0.19
N LEU A 54 4.41 2.57 -1.09
CA LEU A 54 3.96 3.47 -2.14
C LEU A 54 3.20 2.66 -3.19
N GLY A 55 2.30 3.30 -3.94
CA GLY A 55 1.61 2.63 -5.04
C GLY A 55 0.15 3.02 -5.13
N ARG A 56 -0.63 2.15 -5.78
CA ARG A 56 -2.07 2.31 -5.98
C ARG A 56 -2.80 1.04 -5.58
N ILE A 57 -3.97 1.23 -4.99
CA ILE A 57 -4.94 0.17 -4.76
C ILE A 57 -6.30 0.58 -5.30
N TYR A 58 -7.03 -0.42 -5.79
CA TYR A 58 -8.42 -0.33 -6.17
C TYR A 58 -9.18 -1.29 -5.26
N VAL A 59 -10.10 -0.75 -4.47
CA VAL A 59 -10.92 -1.52 -3.55
C VAL A 59 -12.38 -1.31 -3.94
N ALA A 60 -13.09 -2.41 -4.13
CA ALA A 60 -14.51 -2.44 -4.43
C ALA A 60 -15.19 -3.53 -3.57
N HIS A 61 -16.51 -3.61 -3.63
CA HIS A 61 -17.25 -4.65 -2.91
C HIS A 61 -16.86 -6.07 -3.35
N GLU A 62 -16.35 -6.24 -4.57
CA GLU A 62 -15.91 -7.53 -5.10
C GLU A 62 -14.48 -7.93 -4.70
N GLY A 63 -13.69 -7.01 -4.13
CA GLY A 63 -12.32 -7.31 -3.73
C GLY A 63 -11.34 -6.15 -3.90
N ILE A 64 -10.06 -6.50 -4.02
CA ILE A 64 -8.93 -5.57 -4.10
C ILE A 64 -7.99 -5.93 -5.26
N ASN A 65 -7.45 -4.89 -5.91
CA ASN A 65 -6.30 -4.96 -6.81
C ASN A 65 -5.24 -3.96 -6.35
N ALA A 66 -3.97 -4.36 -6.30
CA ALA A 66 -2.88 -3.56 -5.78
C ALA A 66 -1.63 -3.62 -6.66
N GLN A 67 -0.99 -2.46 -6.83
CA GLN A 67 0.35 -2.30 -7.43
C GLN A 67 1.17 -1.42 -6.51
N LEU A 68 2.15 -2.02 -5.84
CA LEU A 68 2.88 -1.40 -4.73
C LEU A 68 4.39 -1.46 -4.96
N SER A 69 5.08 -0.49 -4.36
CA SER A 69 6.51 -0.48 -4.13
C SER A 69 6.73 -0.47 -2.62
N VAL A 70 7.40 -1.48 -2.10
CA VAL A 70 7.62 -1.68 -0.65
C VAL A 70 9.12 -1.63 -0.36
N PRO A 71 9.59 -0.94 0.69
CA PRO A 71 10.99 -1.01 1.10
C PRO A 71 11.39 -2.47 1.39
N GLY A 72 12.51 -2.93 0.83
CA GLY A 72 12.96 -4.33 0.99
C GLY A 72 13.16 -4.70 2.46
N ASP A 73 13.65 -3.76 3.27
CA ASP A 73 13.85 -3.89 4.72
C ASP A 73 12.54 -4.00 5.53
N ARG A 74 11.39 -3.75 4.91
CA ARG A 74 10.05 -3.83 5.54
C ARG A 74 9.11 -4.82 4.87
N PHE A 75 9.63 -5.65 3.97
CA PHE A 75 8.80 -6.60 3.24
C PHE A 75 8.09 -7.59 4.18
N GLU A 76 8.79 -8.15 5.16
CA GLU A 76 8.20 -9.11 6.10
C GLU A 76 7.15 -8.46 7.02
N GLU A 77 7.35 -7.20 7.43
CA GLU A 77 6.36 -6.42 8.18
C GLU A 77 5.09 -6.22 7.35
N PHE A 78 5.26 -5.79 6.09
CA PHE A 78 4.17 -5.62 5.14
C PHE A 78 3.42 -6.93 4.88
N LYS A 79 4.16 -8.02 4.62
CA LYS A 79 3.59 -9.33 4.33
C LYS A 79 2.80 -9.86 5.53
N SER A 80 3.37 -9.77 6.73
CA SER A 80 2.70 -10.19 7.96
C SER A 80 1.41 -9.41 8.20
N PHE A 81 1.40 -8.10 7.94
CA PHE A 81 0.18 -7.30 8.01
C PHE A 81 -0.86 -7.78 7.00
N VAL A 82 -0.49 -7.95 5.72
CA VAL A 82 -1.41 -8.42 4.67
C VAL A 82 -1.98 -9.81 5.00
N ASP A 83 -1.14 -10.74 5.44
CA ASP A 83 -1.54 -12.10 5.83
C ASP A 83 -2.42 -12.13 7.08
N SER A 84 -2.35 -11.10 7.94
CA SER A 84 -3.20 -10.97 9.12
C SER A 84 -4.60 -10.43 8.83
N ILE A 85 -4.85 -9.97 7.60
CA ILE A 85 -6.15 -9.45 7.24
C ILE A 85 -7.11 -10.61 7.03
N ASP A 86 -7.89 -10.89 8.06
CA ASP A 86 -9.04 -11.77 7.98
C ASP A 86 -10.24 -10.97 7.46
N PHE A 87 -10.66 -11.30 6.24
CA PHE A 87 -11.97 -10.96 5.70
C PHE A 87 -12.65 -12.22 5.21
#